data_AF-A0A1A9Z9N0-F1
#
_entry.id   AF-A0A1A9Z9N0-F1
#
_cell.length_a   1.000
_cell.length_b   1.000
_cell.length_c   1.000
_cell.angle_alpha   90.00
_cell.angle_beta   90.00
_cell.angle_gamma   90.00
#
_symmetry.space_group_name_H-M   'P 1'
#
loop_
_entity.id
_entity.type
_entity.pdbx_description
1 polymer ?
#
loop_
_entity_poly.entity_id
_entity_poly.type
_entity_poly.pdbx_seq_one_letter_code
_entity_poly.pdbx_strand_id
1 'polypeptide(L)'
;MVNQKSNKLFVVKRDGRKQMVHFDKITFRIQKLCYGLNMDFVDPTAITLKVLSGLYCGVTTQELDNLAAETAACMTTDHPDYAILAARIAVSNLHKETKKFTVDKTRLALNGTSPAKGVGNNSGKEVLESIENNSESKCESQMAEIVCSLDNKDACLSCGS
;
A
#
# COMPACT_ATOMS: atom_id res chain seq x y z
N MET A 1 -0.36 -34.61 -32.03
CA MET A 1 -0.87 -33.28 -31.61
C MET A 1 -0.61 -33.16 -30.11
N VAL A 2 0.47 -32.47 -29.73
CA VAL A 2 0.84 -32.31 -28.32
C VAL A 2 -0.22 -31.42 -27.68
N ASN A 3 -1.05 -32.02 -26.81
CA ASN A 3 -2.03 -31.31 -26.02
C ASN A 3 -1.26 -30.45 -25.01
N GLN A 4 -0.88 -29.24 -25.43
CA GLN A 4 -0.29 -28.23 -24.58
C GLN A 4 -1.35 -27.78 -23.59
N LYS A 5 -1.57 -28.57 -22.52
CA LYS A 5 -2.17 -28.06 -21.29
C LYS A 5 -1.26 -26.93 -20.83
N SER A 6 -1.64 -25.70 -21.16
CA SER A 6 -1.00 -24.50 -20.64
C SER A 6 -1.11 -24.61 -19.12
N ASN A 7 -0.01 -24.90 -18.43
CA ASN A 7 0.08 -24.86 -16.98
C ASN A 7 -0.15 -23.40 -16.59
N LYS A 8 -1.42 -23.04 -16.34
CA LYS A 8 -1.80 -21.67 -15.98
C LYS A 8 -1.26 -21.39 -14.58
N LEU A 9 -0.28 -20.50 -14.50
CA LEU A 9 0.24 -20.01 -13.23
C LEU A 9 -0.90 -19.27 -12.50
N PHE A 10 -1.20 -19.69 -11.28
CA PHE A 10 -2.22 -19.07 -10.44
C PHE A 10 -1.62 -18.75 -9.07
N VAL A 11 -2.07 -17.64 -8.50
CA VAL A 11 -1.74 -17.18 -7.15
C VAL A 11 -2.96 -17.34 -6.26
N VAL A 12 -2.74 -17.79 -5.02
CA VAL A 12 -3.76 -17.90 -3.98
C VAL A 12 -3.78 -16.62 -3.16
N LYS A 13 -4.93 -15.93 -3.12
CA LYS A 13 -5.11 -14.75 -2.25
C LYS A 13 -5.24 -15.16 -0.78
N ARG A 14 -5.11 -14.19 0.11
CA ARG A 14 -5.38 -14.33 1.56
C ARG A 14 -6.78 -14.87 1.83
N ASP A 15 -7.76 -14.52 0.99
CA ASP A 15 -9.14 -15.02 1.08
C ASP A 15 -9.32 -16.46 0.55
N GLY A 16 -8.24 -17.15 0.17
CA GLY A 16 -8.26 -18.50 -0.41
C GLY A 16 -8.67 -18.55 -1.90
N ARG A 17 -9.10 -17.43 -2.50
CA ARG A 17 -9.48 -17.37 -3.92
C ARG A 17 -8.25 -17.47 -4.82
N LYS A 18 -8.36 -18.27 -5.88
CA LYS A 18 -7.33 -18.40 -6.93
C LYS A 18 -7.51 -17.32 -7.99
N GLN A 19 -6.43 -16.64 -8.34
CA GLN A 19 -6.40 -15.65 -9.42
C GLN A 19 -5.23 -15.96 -10.36
N MET A 20 -5.43 -15.75 -11.66
CA MET A 20 -4.34 -15.87 -12.63
C MET A 20 -3.30 -14.78 -12.41
N VAL A 21 -2.04 -15.12 -12.66
CA VAL A 21 -0.94 -14.16 -12.56
C VAL A 21 -0.93 -13.30 -13.81
N HIS A 22 -1.04 -11.99 -13.61
CA HIS A 22 -0.94 -10.98 -14.65
C HIS A 22 0.30 -10.14 -14.38
N PHE A 23 1.16 -10.00 -15.39
CA PHE A 23 2.37 -9.19 -15.35
C PHE A 23 2.06 -7.75 -14.92
N ASP A 24 1.17 -7.10 -15.66
CA ASP A 24 0.80 -5.68 -15.47
C ASP A 24 0.31 -5.39 -14.06
N LYS A 25 -0.40 -6.35 -13.45
CA LYS A 25 -0.95 -6.21 -12.10
C LYS A 25 0.14 -6.17 -11.03
N ILE A 26 1.21 -6.95 -11.21
CA ILE A 26 2.36 -6.95 -10.30
C ILE A 26 3.16 -5.66 -10.50
N THR A 27 3.46 -5.31 -11.76
CA THR A 27 4.22 -4.09 -12.08
C THR A 27 3.52 -2.84 -11.57
N PHE A 28 2.21 -2.71 -11.79
CA PHE A 28 1.42 -1.58 -11.31
C PHE A 28 1.46 -1.45 -9.78
N ARG A 29 1.45 -2.57 -9.06
CA ARG A 29 1.57 -2.56 -7.59
C ARG A 29 2.94 -2.04 -7.15
N ILE A 30 4.01 -2.50 -7.78
CA ILE A 30 5.38 -2.04 -7.45
C ILE A 30 5.51 -0.55 -7.79
N GLN A 31 4.99 -0.12 -8.95
CA GLN A 31 5.02 1.28 -9.39
C GLN A 31 4.30 2.21 -8.40
N LYS A 32 3.16 1.81 -7.83
CA LYS A 32 2.47 2.58 -6.77
C LYS A 32 3.36 2.80 -5.54
N LEU A 33 4.31 1.93 -5.25
CA LEU A 33 5.22 2.03 -4.12
C LEU A 33 6.48 2.86 -4.43
N CYS A 34 6.71 3.22 -5.70
CA CYS A 34 7.88 3.99 -6.15
C CYS A 34 7.73 5.52 -5.99
N TYR A 35 6.74 6.01 -5.25
CA TYR A 35 6.51 7.45 -5.08
C TYR A 35 7.75 8.15 -4.48
N GLY A 36 8.20 9.24 -5.10
CA GLY A 36 9.35 10.01 -4.63
C GLY A 36 10.69 9.24 -4.64
N LEU A 37 10.81 8.16 -5.43
CA LEU A 37 12.08 7.52 -5.74
C LEU A 37 12.58 8.02 -7.10
N ASN A 38 13.88 7.87 -7.34
CA ASN A 38 14.46 8.22 -8.63
C ASN A 38 14.13 7.14 -9.69
N MET A 39 13.18 7.46 -10.58
CA MET A 39 12.73 6.56 -11.65
C MET A 39 13.74 6.38 -12.79
N ASP A 40 14.80 7.21 -12.86
CA ASP A 40 15.86 7.03 -13.85
C ASP A 40 16.71 5.77 -13.57
N PHE A 41 16.77 5.36 -12.30
CA PHE A 41 17.52 4.18 -11.85
C PHE A 41 16.61 3.03 -11.41
N VAL A 42 15.42 3.34 -10.87
CA VAL A 42 14.48 2.34 -10.37
C VAL A 42 13.50 1.93 -11.45
N ASP A 43 13.60 0.68 -11.94
CA ASP A 43 12.67 0.08 -12.89
C ASP A 43 11.81 -1.02 -12.24
N PRO A 44 10.50 -0.76 -12.02
CA PRO A 44 9.54 -1.76 -11.54
C PRO A 44 9.37 -2.96 -12.48
N THR A 45 9.60 -2.77 -13.78
CA THR A 45 9.43 -3.79 -14.82
C THR A 45 10.49 -4.87 -14.68
N ALA A 46 11.76 -4.46 -14.52
CA ALA A 46 12.88 -5.35 -14.25
C ALA A 46 12.66 -6.22 -12.99
N ILE A 47 12.14 -5.63 -11.91
CA ILE A 47 11.81 -6.39 -10.69
C ILE A 47 10.73 -7.43 -11.00
N THR A 48 9.67 -7.02 -11.69
CA THR A 48 8.53 -7.91 -12.00
C THR A 48 8.97 -9.13 -12.82
N LEU A 49 9.85 -8.93 -13.81
CA LEU A 49 10.40 -10.01 -14.63
C LEU A 49 11.18 -11.04 -13.79
N LYS A 50 12.04 -10.55 -12.88
CA LYS A 50 12.81 -11.42 -11.97
C LYS A 50 11.89 -12.18 -11.02
N VAL A 51 10.89 -11.52 -10.43
CA VAL A 51 9.91 -12.15 -9.53
C VAL A 51 9.16 -13.28 -10.23
N LEU A 52 8.66 -13.04 -11.45
CA LEU A 52 7.93 -14.05 -12.22
C LEU A 52 8.76 -15.29 -12.52
N SER A 53 10.06 -15.14 -12.74
CA SER A 53 10.95 -16.28 -12.98
C SER A 53 11.10 -17.21 -11.76
N GLY A 54 10.88 -16.68 -10.55
CA GLY A 54 10.91 -17.44 -9.30
C GLY A 54 9.55 -17.95 -8.81
N LEU A 55 8.45 -17.68 -9.52
CA LEU A 55 7.12 -18.12 -9.08
C LEU A 55 6.80 -19.55 -9.52
N TYR A 56 6.13 -20.27 -8.63
CA TYR A 56 5.55 -21.59 -8.89
C TYR A 56 4.02 -21.56 -8.80
N CYS A 57 3.36 -22.61 -9.30
CA CYS A 57 1.90 -22.70 -9.28
C CYS A 57 1.35 -22.86 -7.85
N GLY A 58 0.37 -22.05 -7.48
CA GLY A 58 -0.23 -22.10 -6.14
C GLY A 58 0.47 -21.25 -5.08
N VAL A 59 1.46 -20.45 -5.46
CA VAL A 59 2.08 -19.44 -4.60
C VAL A 59 1.03 -18.50 -3.99
N THR A 60 1.22 -18.12 -2.73
CA THR A 60 0.32 -17.18 -2.06
C THR A 60 0.66 -15.72 -2.43
N THR A 61 -0.30 -14.80 -2.31
CA THR A 61 -0.02 -13.37 -2.50
C THR A 61 1.01 -12.82 -1.50
N GLN A 62 1.18 -13.47 -0.35
CA GLN A 62 2.17 -13.10 0.67
C GLN A 62 3.57 -13.48 0.21
N GLU A 63 3.76 -14.71 -0.25
CA GLU A 63 5.04 -15.20 -0.78
C GLU A 63 5.46 -14.41 -2.02
N LEU A 64 4.51 -14.05 -2.89
CA LEU A 64 4.78 -13.19 -4.05
C LEU A 64 5.35 -11.83 -3.61
N ASP A 65 4.74 -11.19 -2.61
CA ASP A 65 5.22 -9.89 -2.10
C ASP A 65 6.59 -10.03 -1.40
N ASN A 66 6.82 -11.14 -0.68
CA ASN A 66 8.10 -11.42 -0.04
C ASN A 66 9.22 -11.62 -1.09
N LEU A 67 8.95 -12.38 -2.14
CA LEU A 67 9.89 -12.58 -3.26
C LEU A 67 10.18 -11.25 -3.97
N ALA A 68 9.16 -10.39 -4.13
CA ALA A 68 9.35 -9.05 -4.70
C ALA A 68 10.23 -8.16 -3.82
N ALA A 69 10.04 -8.18 -2.50
CA ALA A 69 10.88 -7.45 -1.56
C ALA A 69 12.33 -7.95 -1.57
N GLU A 70 12.54 -9.27 -1.58
CA GLU A 70 13.88 -9.88 -1.68
C GLU A 70 14.58 -9.51 -3.00
N THR A 71 13.85 -9.61 -4.11
CA THR A 71 14.37 -9.24 -5.44
C THR A 71 14.79 -7.77 -5.48
N ALA A 72 13.97 -6.87 -4.94
CA ALA A 72 14.31 -5.45 -4.85
C ALA A 72 15.53 -5.23 -3.94
N ALA A 73 15.62 -5.95 -2.81
CA ALA A 73 16.78 -5.86 -1.93
C ALA A 73 18.08 -6.30 -2.63
N CYS A 74 18.03 -7.35 -3.46
CA CYS A 74 19.18 -7.76 -4.27
C CYS A 74 19.64 -6.69 -5.27
N MET A 75 18.72 -5.86 -5.78
CA MET A 75 19.02 -4.76 -6.71
C MET A 75 19.55 -3.50 -6.02
N THR A 76 19.70 -3.52 -4.69
CA THR A 76 20.35 -2.44 -3.93
C THR A 76 21.81 -2.22 -4.34
N THR A 77 22.45 -3.23 -4.94
CA THR A 77 23.81 -3.09 -5.50
C THR A 77 23.89 -2.07 -6.63
N ASP A 78 22.78 -1.84 -7.34
CA ASP A 78 22.72 -0.93 -8.48
C ASP A 78 22.38 0.50 -8.04
N HIS A 79 21.38 0.65 -7.15
CA HIS A 79 20.99 1.95 -6.60
C HIS A 79 20.36 1.81 -5.19
N PRO A 80 20.67 2.72 -4.23
CA PRO A 80 20.13 2.63 -2.87
C PRO A 80 18.60 2.77 -2.78
N ASP A 81 17.94 3.43 -3.75
CA ASP A 81 16.47 3.57 -3.74
C ASP A 81 15.74 2.21 -3.85
N TYR A 82 16.39 1.18 -4.40
CA TYR A 82 15.84 -0.19 -4.39
C TYR A 82 15.69 -0.73 -2.96
N ALA A 83 16.53 -0.32 -2.02
CA ALA A 83 16.39 -0.68 -0.60
C ALA A 83 15.13 -0.04 0.01
N ILE A 84 14.85 1.23 -0.35
CA ILE A 84 13.64 1.93 0.10
C ILE A 84 12.40 1.25 -0.48
N LEU A 85 12.44 0.89 -1.77
CA LEU A 85 11.36 0.16 -2.41
C LEU A 85 11.12 -1.21 -1.76
N ALA A 86 12.18 -1.98 -1.49
CA ALA A 86 12.12 -3.28 -0.81
C ALA A 86 11.45 -3.15 0.56
N ALA A 87 11.86 -2.17 1.36
CA ALA A 87 11.26 -1.88 2.66
C ALA A 87 9.77 -1.54 2.53
N ARG A 88 9.38 -0.72 1.54
CA ARG A 88 7.97 -0.36 1.30
C ARG A 88 7.11 -1.56 0.91
N ILE A 89 7.64 -2.47 0.08
CA ILE A 89 6.95 -3.71 -0.28
C ILE A 89 6.72 -4.57 0.96
N ALA A 90 7.75 -4.76 1.80
CA ALA A 90 7.65 -5.53 3.03
C ALA A 90 6.64 -4.93 4.03
N VAL A 91 6.68 -3.61 4.23
CA VAL A 91 5.72 -2.89 5.10
C VAL A 91 4.30 -2.98 4.53
N SER A 92 4.12 -2.85 3.22
CA SER A 92 2.82 -3.02 2.56
C SER A 92 2.25 -4.44 2.78
N ASN A 93 3.10 -5.46 2.73
CA ASN A 93 2.70 -6.83 3.05
C ASN A 93 2.28 -6.94 4.53
N LEU A 94 3.12 -6.44 5.45
CA LEU A 94 2.86 -6.48 6.89
C LEU A 94 1.56 -5.77 7.30
N HIS A 95 1.24 -4.63 6.70
CA HIS A 95 -0.02 -3.92 6.92
C HIS A 95 -1.26 -4.69 6.43
N LYS A 96 -1.09 -5.63 5.49
CA LYS A 96 -2.18 -6.50 5.02
C LYS A 96 -2.31 -7.77 5.87
N GLU A 97 -1.23 -8.19 6.54
CA GLU A 97 -1.25 -9.31 7.50
C GLU A 97 -1.80 -8.91 8.86
N THR A 98 -1.53 -7.69 9.29
CA THR A 98 -1.95 -7.20 10.60
C THR A 98 -3.40 -6.73 10.57
N LYS A 99 -4.20 -7.17 11.55
CA LYS A 99 -5.53 -6.63 11.78
C LYS A 99 -5.37 -5.17 12.20
N LYS A 100 -6.09 -4.26 11.55
CA LYS A 100 -6.14 -2.85 11.97
C LYS A 100 -6.78 -2.78 13.35
N PHE A 101 -5.95 -2.69 14.41
CA PHE A 101 -6.43 -2.34 15.73
C PHE A 101 -6.87 -0.88 15.68
N THR A 102 -8.14 -0.67 15.36
CA THR A 102 -8.74 0.65 15.53
C THR A 102 -8.94 0.80 17.03
N VAL A 103 -8.15 1.66 17.67
CA VAL A 103 -8.50 2.14 19.01
C VAL A 103 -9.90 2.73 18.92
N ASP A 104 -10.86 2.11 19.62
CA ASP A 104 -12.22 2.60 19.73
C ASP A 104 -12.17 4.03 20.25
N LYS A 105 -12.26 5.00 19.33
CA LYS A 105 -12.24 6.43 19.65
C LYS A 105 -13.38 6.80 20.61
N THR A 106 -14.41 5.96 20.68
CA THR A 106 -15.51 6.04 21.65
C THR A 106 -15.06 5.88 23.11
N ARG A 107 -13.97 5.14 23.39
CA ARG A 107 -13.44 5.00 24.77
C ARG A 107 -12.50 6.14 25.15
N LEU A 108 -11.89 6.82 24.18
CA LEU A 108 -11.08 8.02 24.45
C LEU A 108 -11.94 9.24 24.82
N ALA A 109 -13.23 9.25 24.42
CA ALA A 109 -14.15 10.35 24.72
C ALA A 109 -14.69 10.36 26.16
N LEU A 110 -14.52 9.28 26.94
CA LEU A 110 -15.10 9.17 28.29
C LEU A 110 -14.23 9.77 29.42
N ASN A 111 -13.04 10.27 29.12
CA ASN A 111 -12.17 10.92 30.11
C ASN A 111 -12.15 12.45 30.01
N GLY A 112 -13.07 13.04 29.21
CA GLY A 112 -13.27 14.48 29.12
C GLY A 112 -14.60 14.90 29.75
N THR A 113 -14.66 14.95 31.08
CA THR A 113 -15.77 15.63 31.76
C THR A 113 -15.69 17.14 31.48
N SER A 114 -16.56 17.64 30.61
CA SER A 114 -17.17 18.97 30.70
C SER A 114 -18.51 18.95 29.95
N PRO A 115 -19.63 19.37 30.56
CA PRO A 115 -20.96 19.24 29.98
C PRO A 115 -21.31 20.46 29.13
N ALA A 116 -21.97 20.26 27.99
CA ALA A 116 -23.28 20.88 27.65
C ALA A 116 -23.54 20.98 26.13
N LYS A 117 -24.82 20.75 25.79
CA LYS A 117 -25.52 20.92 24.49
C LYS A 117 -25.15 19.91 23.40
N GLY A 118 -26.05 19.15 22.79
CA GLY A 118 -27.52 19.13 22.78
C GLY A 118 -27.98 18.75 21.37
N VAL A 119 -29.02 17.90 21.27
CA VAL A 119 -29.83 17.58 20.04
C VAL A 119 -29.11 16.69 19.01
N GLY A 120 -29.65 15.62 18.41
CA GLY A 120 -30.94 14.93 18.45
C GLY A 120 -30.94 13.83 17.37
N ASN A 121 -31.47 12.65 17.71
CA ASN A 121 -32.30 11.74 16.90
C ASN A 121 -31.91 11.38 15.43
N ASN A 122 -31.47 10.14 15.17
CA ASN A 122 -32.29 9.04 14.58
C ASN A 122 -31.48 7.90 13.93
N SER A 123 -32.12 6.73 13.96
CA SER A 123 -31.73 5.36 13.66
C SER A 123 -31.52 4.96 12.18
N GLY A 124 -30.79 3.84 11.98
CA GLY A 124 -30.85 2.99 10.77
C GLY A 124 -29.46 2.83 10.14
N LYS A 125 -28.74 1.73 10.37
CA LYS A 125 -28.70 0.50 9.55
C LYS A 125 -28.36 0.75 8.07
N GLU A 126 -27.37 0.00 7.58
CA GLU A 126 -26.73 0.04 6.24
C GLU A 126 -25.78 1.25 6.12
N VAL A 127 -24.46 1.10 6.07
CA VAL A 127 -23.70 0.60 4.92
C VAL A 127 -22.41 -0.06 5.42
N LEU A 128 -22.44 -1.39 5.54
CA LEU A 128 -21.24 -2.21 5.40
C LEU A 128 -21.01 -2.30 3.89
N GLU A 129 -19.75 -2.17 3.43
CA GLU A 129 -19.34 -2.28 2.01
C GLU A 129 -19.37 -0.97 1.21
N SER A 130 -18.40 -0.09 1.48
CA SER A 130 -17.90 0.96 0.55
C SER A 130 -16.60 1.65 1.02
N ILE A 131 -16.15 1.41 2.26
CA ILE A 131 -15.01 2.13 2.85
C ILE A 131 -13.64 1.67 2.34
N GLU A 132 -13.51 0.47 1.77
CA GLU A 132 -12.20 -0.01 1.31
C GLU A 132 -11.63 0.81 0.14
N ASN A 133 -12.48 1.33 -0.75
CA ASN A 133 -12.02 2.13 -1.89
C ASN A 133 -11.84 3.63 -1.57
N ASN A 134 -12.37 4.11 -0.44
CA ASN A 134 -12.30 5.53 -0.06
C ASN A 134 -11.15 5.87 0.91
N SER A 135 -10.37 4.86 1.32
CA SER A 135 -9.21 5.07 2.20
C SER A 135 -7.91 5.36 1.46
N GLU A 136 -7.84 5.06 0.16
CA GLU A 136 -6.68 5.41 -0.68
C GLU A 136 -6.70 6.90 -1.11
N SER A 137 -7.86 7.48 -1.46
CA SER A 137 -7.92 8.90 -1.90
C SER A 137 -7.70 9.91 -0.77
N LYS A 138 -8.00 9.52 0.48
CA LYS A 138 -7.89 10.41 1.64
C LYS A 138 -6.45 10.60 2.12
N CYS A 139 -5.55 9.62 1.89
CA CYS A 139 -4.14 9.77 2.24
C CYS A 139 -3.38 10.64 1.23
N GLU A 140 -3.77 10.62 -0.05
CA GLU A 140 -3.19 11.47 -1.10
C GLU A 140 -3.49 12.96 -0.85
N SER A 141 -4.72 13.30 -0.44
CA SER A 141 -5.10 14.68 -0.12
C SER A 141 -4.40 15.21 1.15
N GLN A 142 -4.23 14.37 2.18
CA GLN A 142 -3.51 14.78 3.40
C GLN A 142 -1.98 14.88 3.19
N MET A 143 -1.41 14.09 2.28
CA MET A 143 0.03 14.18 1.95
C MET A 143 0.34 15.47 1.17
N ALA A 144 -0.55 15.91 0.27
CA ALA A 144 -0.38 17.15 -0.50
C ALA A 144 -0.44 18.42 0.35
N GLU A 145 -1.25 18.42 1.41
CA GLU A 145 -1.39 19.55 2.34
C GLU A 145 -0.11 19.79 3.17
N ILE A 146 0.63 18.72 3.48
CA ILE A 146 1.91 18.78 4.20
C ILE A 146 3.04 19.26 3.27
N VAL A 147 3.02 18.88 1.99
CA VAL A 147 4.02 19.32 0.99
C VAL A 147 3.90 20.82 0.71
N CYS A 148 2.69 21.37 0.70
CA CYS A 148 2.46 22.81 0.50
C CYS A 148 3.06 23.69 1.63
N SER A 149 3.34 23.12 2.80
CA SER A 149 3.97 23.84 3.92
C SER A 149 5.50 23.96 3.80
N LEU A 150 6.14 23.18 2.92
CA LEU A 150 7.60 23.21 2.72
C LEU A 150 8.03 24.20 1.63
N ASP A 151 7.14 24.53 0.70
CA ASP A 151 7.38 25.55 -0.34
C ASP A 151 7.10 26.99 0.15
N ASN A 152 6.57 27.15 1.36
CA ASN A 152 6.29 28.44 1.97
C ASN A 152 7.31 28.82 3.07
N LYS A 153 8.60 28.66 2.75
CA LYS A 153 9.69 29.06 3.66
C LYS A 153 9.73 30.58 3.88
N ASP A 154 9.20 31.36 2.93
CA ASP A 154 9.23 32.83 2.94
C ASP A 154 8.11 33.50 3.76
N ALA A 155 6.96 32.86 3.98
CA ALA A 155 5.91 33.47 4.83
C ALA A 155 6.22 33.40 6.33
N CYS A 156 7.07 32.46 6.77
CA CYS A 156 7.43 32.33 8.19
C CYS A 156 8.43 33.40 8.66
N LEU A 157 9.19 34.01 7.73
CA LEU A 157 10.18 35.04 8.04
C LEU A 157 9.61 36.48 8.02
N SER A 158 8.32 36.66 7.74
CA SER A 158 7.72 38.00 7.55
C SER A 158 6.93 38.53 8.76
N CYS A 159 6.92 37.84 9.91
CA CYS A 159 6.16 38.25 11.10
C CYS A 159 7.05 38.60 12.32
N GLY A 160 8.33 38.86 12.09
CA GLY A 160 9.30 39.22 13.12
C GLY A 160 9.90 40.62 12.90
N SER A 161 9.06 41.64 12.88
CA SER A 161 9.43 43.04 13.18
C SER A 161 8.72 43.46 14.45
#